data_AF-A0A128FFQ0-F1
#
_entry.id   AF-A0A128FFQ0-F1
#
_cell.length_a   1.000
_cell.length_b   1.000
_cell.length_c   1.000
_cell.angle_alpha   90.00
_cell.angle_beta   90.00
_cell.angle_gamma   90.00
#
_symmetry.space_group_name_H-M   'P 1'
#
loop_
_entity.id
_entity.type
_entity.pdbx_description
1 polymer ?
#
loop_
_entity_poly.entity_id
_entity_poly.type
_entity_poly.pdbx_seq_one_letter_code
_entity_poly.pdbx_strand_id
1 'polypeptide(L)' 'MVLQGYSPAAIADKLFISPGTVRVHLRNSYKKLDIGSQLDLQNLFIGALMQFEHYEGGDPLEGFF' A
#
# COMPACT_ATOMS: atom_id res chain seq x y z
N MET A 1 1.17 -6.76 -0.24
CA MET A 1 1.45 -7.21 -1.63
C MET A 1 2.09 -6.12 -2.48
N VAL A 2 1.44 -4.96 -2.66
CA VAL A 2 2.03 -3.88 -3.47
C VAL A 2 3.33 -3.33 -2.88
N LEU A 3 3.35 -3.02 -1.57
CA LEU A 3 4.58 -2.64 -0.86
C LEU A 3 5.64 -3.75 -0.79
N GLN A 4 5.25 -5.00 -1.08
CA GLN A 4 6.16 -6.15 -1.16
C GLN A 4 6.69 -6.37 -2.60
N GLY A 5 6.37 -5.48 -3.55
CA GLY A 5 6.86 -5.54 -4.94
C GLY A 5 6.04 -6.43 -5.88
N TYR A 6 4.85 -6.91 -5.48
CA TYR A 6 4.02 -7.71 -6.38
C TYR A 6 3.45 -6.87 -7.52
N SER A 7 3.48 -7.43 -8.74
CA SER A 7 2.82 -6.82 -9.90
C SER A 7 1.28 -6.91 -9.78
N PRO A 8 0.52 -6.03 -10.45
CA PRO A 8 -0.94 -6.12 -10.46
C PRO A 8 -1.48 -7.45 -10.98
N ALA A 9 -0.76 -8.12 -11.88
CA ALA A 9 -1.11 -9.46 -12.37
C ALA A 9 -0.93 -10.53 -11.28
N ALA A 10 0.21 -10.52 -10.58
CA ALA A 10 0.45 -11.47 -9.49
C ALA A 10 -0.53 -11.27 -8.31
N ILE A 11 -0.96 -10.04 -8.06
CA ILE A 11 -2.00 -9.74 -7.06
C ILE A 11 -3.35 -10.28 -7.52
N ALA A 12 -3.70 -10.06 -8.79
CA ALA A 12 -4.94 -10.54 -9.39
C ALA A 12 -5.07 -12.07 -9.28
N ASP A 13 -4.00 -12.79 -9.62
CA ASP A 13 -3.94 -14.25 -9.54
C ASP A 13 -4.13 -14.73 -8.09
N LYS A 14 -3.47 -14.09 -7.13
CA LYS A 14 -3.54 -14.48 -5.71
C LYS A 14 -4.91 -14.20 -5.08
N LEU A 15 -5.63 -13.20 -5.59
CA LEU A 15 -6.93 -12.77 -5.08
C LEU A 15 -8.11 -13.30 -5.90
N PHE A 16 -7.86 -14.06 -6.97
CA PHE A 16 -8.88 -14.57 -7.90
C PHE A 16 -9.79 -13.46 -8.47
N ILE A 17 -9.20 -12.31 -8.82
CA ILE A 17 -9.90 -11.16 -9.43
C ILE A 17 -9.17 -10.68 -10.68
N SER A 18 -9.78 -9.79 -11.47
CA SER A 18 -9.11 -9.24 -12.64
C SER A 18 -8.00 -8.24 -12.27
N PRO A 19 -6.94 -8.11 -13.07
CA PRO A 19 -5.94 -7.03 -12.91
C PRO A 19 -6.56 -5.62 -12.97
N GLY A 20 -7.66 -5.46 -13.70
CA GLY A 20 -8.44 -4.21 -13.73
C GLY A 20 -9.04 -3.89 -12.37
N THR A 21 -9.61 -4.89 -11.70
CA THR A 21 -10.16 -4.76 -10.35
C THR A 21 -9.06 -4.38 -9.35
N VAL A 22 -7.89 -5.01 -9.42
CA VAL A 22 -6.72 -4.63 -8.59
C VAL A 22 -6.37 -3.15 -8.77
N ARG A 23 -6.28 -2.65 -10.02
CA ARG A 23 -5.96 -1.23 -10.29
C ARG A 23 -7.01 -0.28 -9.72
N VAL A 24 -8.30 -0.64 -9.80
CA VAL A 24 -9.39 0.16 -9.22
C VAL A 24 -9.25 0.23 -7.69
N HIS A 25 -9.00 -0.91 -7.03
CA HIS A 25 -8.77 -0.94 -5.59
C HIS A 25 -7.56 -0.10 -5.18
N LEU A 26 -6.44 -0.21 -5.90
CA LEU A 26 -5.24 0.59 -5.61
C LEU A 26 -5.50 2.08 -5.77
N ARG A 27 -6.17 2.49 -6.86
CA ARG A 27 -6.57 3.89 -7.04
C ARG A 27 -7.47 4.39 -5.91
N ASN A 28 -8.38 3.56 -5.42
CA ASN A 28 -9.23 3.93 -4.30
C ASN A 28 -8.44 4.03 -2.98
N SER A 29 -7.47 3.14 -2.75
CA SER A 29 -6.55 3.25 -1.61
C SER A 29 -5.73 4.54 -1.67
N TYR A 30 -5.19 4.89 -2.85
CA TYR A 30 -4.43 6.13 -3.03
C TYR A 30 -5.27 7.36 -2.70
N LYS A 31 -6.52 7.40 -3.16
CA LYS A 31 -7.45 8.49 -2.81
C LYS A 31 -7.74 8.59 -1.32
N LYS A 32 -7.88 7.45 -0.63
CA LYS A 32 -8.12 7.44 0.82
C LYS A 32 -6.93 7.95 1.63
N LEU A 33 -5.72 7.78 1.08
CA LEU A 33 -4.47 8.22 1.66
C LEU A 33 -4.04 9.61 1.18
N ASP A 34 -4.85 10.27 0.33
CA ASP A 34 -4.52 11.53 -0.35
C ASP A 34 -3.16 11.52 -1.08
N ILE A 35 -2.88 10.41 -1.79
CA ILE A 35 -1.65 10.23 -2.58
C ILE A 35 -1.95 9.97 -4.06
N GLY A 36 -0.97 10.23 -4.93
CA GLY A 36 -1.12 10.14 -6.38
C GLY A 36 -0.51 8.88 -7.02
N SER A 37 0.45 8.25 -6.35
CA SER A 37 1.30 7.24 -7.00
C SER A 37 1.76 6.11 -6.08
N GLN A 38 2.31 5.08 -6.71
CA GLN A 38 2.99 3.98 -6.03
C GLN A 38 4.22 4.46 -5.24
N LEU A 39 4.92 5.47 -5.75
CA LEU A 39 6.09 6.05 -5.09
C LEU A 39 5.66 6.81 -3.84
N ASP A 40 4.56 7.55 -3.89
CA ASP A 40 3.99 8.23 -2.72
C ASP A 40 3.61 7.23 -1.63
N LEU A 41 3.01 6.09 -2.00
CA LEU A 41 2.70 5.02 -1.06
C LEU A 41 3.97 4.45 -0.40
N GLN A 42 5.05 4.25 -1.17
CA GLN A 42 6.33 3.80 -0.62
C GLN A 42 6.94 4.84 0.33
N ASN A 43 6.93 6.12 -0.05
CA ASN A 43 7.47 7.20 0.76
C ASN A 43 6.68 7.35 2.07
N LEU A 44 5.35 7.31 2.00
CA LEU A 44 4.47 7.35 3.17
C LEU A 44 4.80 6.19 4.12
N PHE A 45 4.92 4.98 3.58
CA PHE A 45 5.22 3.80 4.37
C PHE A 45 6.60 3.86 5.05
N ILE A 46 7.65 4.28 4.32
CA ILE A 46 8.99 4.44 4.90
C ILE A 46 8.99 5.53 5.96
N GLY A 47 8.37 6.68 5.67
CA GLY A 47 8.26 7.79 6.62
C GLY A 47 7.54 7.38 7.90
N ALA A 48 6.49 6.56 7.79
CA ALA A 48 5.80 6.00 8.94
C ALA A 48 6.68 5.06 9.75
N LEU A 49 7.40 4.12 9.10
CA LEU A 49 8.32 3.21 9.79
C LEU A 49 9.42 3.95 10.55
N MET A 50 9.91 5.07 10.02
CA MET A 50 10.94 5.89 10.68
C MET A 50 10.47 6.55 11.97
N GLN A 51 9.16 6.63 12.24
CA GLN A 51 8.63 7.17 13.50
C GLN A 51 8.68 6.16 14.65
N PHE A 52 8.94 4.88 14.37
CA PHE A 52 9.03 3.83 15.38
C PHE A 52 10.50 3.60 15.76
N GLU A 53 10.87 3.85 17.02
CA GLU A 53 12.19 3.44 17.56
C GLU A 53 12.33 1.91 17.63
N HIS A 54 11.24 1.21 17.95
CA HIS A 54 11.11 -0.24 17.88
C HIS A 54 9.74 -0.59 17.29
N TYR A 55 9.72 -1.00 16.02
CA TYR A 55 8.50 -1.49 15.38
C TYR A 55 8.29 -2.97 15.72
N GLU A 56 7.29 -3.26 16.55
CA GLU A 56 6.97 -4.64 16.98
C GLU A 56 5.89 -5.32 16.12
N GLY A 57 5.53 -4.72 14.98
CA GLY A 57 4.43 -5.16 14.12
C GLY A 57 3.15 -4.34 14.32
N GLY A 58 2.14 -4.57 13.48
CA GLY A 58 0.90 -3.79 13.45
C GLY A 58 0.70 -3.04 12.14
N ASP A 59 -0.18 -2.03 12.12
CA ASP A 59 -0.31 -1.11 10.99
C ASP A 59 0.58 0.12 11.24
N PRO A 60 1.69 0.30 10.49
CA PRO A 60 2.56 1.45 10.70
C PRO A 60 1.90 2.78 10.35
N LEU A 61 0.77 2.78 9.63
CA LEU A 61 0.01 3.98 9.28
C LEU A 61 -1.02 4.37 10.35
N GLU A 62 -1.13 3.65 11.47
CA GLU A 62 -2.10 3.95 12.53
C GLU A 62 -1.92 5.37 13.10
N GLY A 63 -0.69 5.89 13.15
CA GLY A 63 -0.41 7.26 13.60
C GLY A 63 -0.71 8.38 12.58
N PHE A 64 -1.14 8.05 11.36
CA PHE A 64 -1.44 9.02 10.30
C PHE A 64 -2.94 9.35 10.17
N PHE A 65 -3.81 8.72 10.97
CA PHE A 65 -5.27 8.89 10.94
C PHE A 65 -5.85 9.27 12.30
#